data_AF-A0A9N9CXQ1-F1
#
_entry.id   AF-A0A9N9CXQ1-F1
#
_cell.length_a   1.000
_cell.length_b   1.000
_cell.length_c   1.000
_cell.angle_alpha   90.00
_cell.angle_beta   90.00
_cell.angle_gamma   90.00
#
_symmetry.space_group_name_H-M   'P 1'
#
loop_
_entity.id
_entity.type
_entity.pdbx_description
1 polymer ?
#
loop_
_entity_poly.entity_id
_entity_poly.type
_entity_poly.pdbx_seq_one_letter_code
_entity_poly.pdbx_strand_id
1 'polypeptide(L)'
;MHIHDDDPQAKSDFEQQSEKVQAEFENLNEKEVKELVRQMFKNVNDMYIKRSKEIENYIIRKMPTVPARGSYKTNEEYGKAFTEYKKDFESYKKLVSWGTAFVNWLAKLFDTIINFIKDSWTWLKAKIHDISARIQCFVKKIGEMLKKLYSVIFIM
;
A
#
# COMPACT_ATOMS: atom_id res chain seq x y z
N MET A 1 17.41 -8.56 12.18
CA MET A 1 15.98 -8.88 12.43
C MET A 1 15.69 -10.17 11.67
N HIS A 2 15.71 -11.31 12.37
CA HIS A 2 15.38 -12.60 11.80
C HIS A 2 13.88 -12.59 11.48
N ILE A 3 13.53 -12.63 10.20
CA ILE A 3 12.18 -12.96 9.77
C ILE A 3 12.11 -14.46 9.97
N HIS A 4 11.43 -14.89 11.03
CA HIS A 4 11.15 -16.31 11.25
C HIS A 4 10.31 -16.79 10.06
N ASP A 5 10.81 -17.83 9.41
CA ASP A 5 10.08 -18.63 8.45
C ASP A 5 8.83 -19.22 9.13
N ASP A 6 7.68 -19.08 8.46
CA ASP A 6 6.35 -19.60 8.79
C ASP A 6 5.82 -19.27 10.21
N ASP A 7 4.98 -18.24 10.32
CA ASP A 7 4.12 -18.01 11.49
C ASP A 7 2.87 -18.93 11.39
N PRO A 8 2.78 -20.03 12.16
CA PRO A 8 1.65 -20.95 12.11
C PRO A 8 0.34 -20.29 12.54
N GLN A 9 0.37 -19.18 13.29
CA GLN A 9 -0.82 -18.46 13.72
C GLN A 9 -1.48 -17.73 12.54
N ALA A 10 -0.68 -17.04 11.72
CA ALA A 10 -1.18 -16.34 10.54
C ALA A 10 -1.83 -17.29 9.52
N LYS A 11 -1.30 -18.51 9.39
CA LYS A 11 -1.90 -19.58 8.57
C LYS A 11 -3.25 -20.04 9.13
N SER A 12 -3.30 -20.33 10.44
CA SER A 12 -4.53 -20.75 11.13
C SER A 12 -5.64 -19.70 11.04
N ASP A 13 -5.31 -18.42 11.18
CA ASP A 13 -6.28 -17.33 11.12
C ASP A 13 -6.88 -17.16 9.71
N PHE A 14 -6.06 -17.33 8.67
CA PHE A 14 -6.52 -17.30 7.28
C PHE A 14 -7.43 -18.50 6.95
N GLU A 15 -7.04 -19.70 7.36
CA GLU A 15 -7.83 -20.93 7.13
C GLU A 15 -9.19 -20.84 7.83
N GLN A 16 -9.24 -20.38 9.10
CA GLN A 16 -10.51 -20.15 9.80
C GLN A 16 -11.41 -19.10 9.12
N GLN A 17 -10.83 -18.02 8.60
CA GLN A 17 -11.61 -17.01 7.87
C GLN A 17 -12.12 -17.58 6.54
N SER A 18 -11.30 -18.34 5.84
CA SER A 18 -11.69 -19.00 4.59
C SER A 18 -12.84 -19.99 4.79
N GLU A 19 -12.80 -20.80 5.85
CA GLU A 19 -13.86 -21.77 6.17
C GLU A 19 -15.19 -21.09 6.53
N LYS A 20 -15.14 -20.02 7.35
CA LYS A 20 -16.34 -19.24 7.68
C LYS A 20 -16.98 -18.63 6.43
N VAL A 21 -16.17 -18.04 5.57
CA VAL A 21 -16.63 -17.47 4.30
C VAL A 21 -17.16 -18.57 3.39
N GLN A 22 -16.54 -19.75 3.33
CA GLN A 22 -17.04 -20.85 2.50
C GLN A 22 -18.43 -21.32 2.92
N ALA A 23 -18.69 -21.46 4.23
CA ALA A 23 -20.01 -21.82 4.75
C ALA A 23 -21.09 -20.75 4.45
N GLU A 24 -20.72 -19.47 4.42
CA GLU A 24 -21.63 -18.38 4.01
C GLU A 24 -22.02 -18.45 2.53
N PHE A 25 -21.25 -19.13 1.68
CA PHE A 25 -21.47 -19.21 0.24
C PHE A 25 -22.23 -20.48 -0.21
N GLU A 26 -22.30 -21.52 0.62
CA GLU A 26 -22.93 -22.81 0.25
C GLU A 26 -24.42 -22.69 -0.13
N ASN A 27 -25.12 -21.69 0.40
CA ASN A 27 -26.57 -21.51 0.21
C ASN A 27 -26.94 -20.33 -0.69
N LEU A 28 -25.96 -19.64 -1.29
CA LEU A 28 -26.22 -18.45 -2.09
C LEU A 28 -26.52 -18.80 -3.55
N ASN A 29 -27.46 -18.08 -4.14
CA ASN A 29 -27.69 -18.12 -5.58
C ASN A 29 -26.69 -17.26 -6.35
N GLU A 30 -26.65 -17.41 -7.67
CA GLU A 30 -25.70 -16.70 -8.55
C GLU A 30 -25.73 -15.17 -8.40
N LYS A 31 -26.92 -14.60 -8.19
CA LYS A 31 -27.10 -13.15 -8.02
C LYS A 31 -26.50 -12.68 -6.70
N GLU A 32 -26.70 -13.44 -5.62
CA GLU A 32 -26.15 -13.16 -4.29
C GLU A 32 -24.63 -13.26 -4.27
N VAL A 33 -24.04 -14.28 -4.90
CA VAL A 33 -22.59 -14.40 -5.05
C VAL A 33 -22.00 -13.22 -5.82
N LYS A 34 -22.64 -12.81 -6.93
CA LYS A 34 -22.20 -11.62 -7.71
C LYS A 34 -22.27 -10.33 -6.89
N GLU A 35 -23.30 -10.17 -6.07
CA GLU A 35 -23.46 -8.99 -5.24
C GLU A 35 -22.43 -8.95 -4.10
N LEU A 36 -22.12 -10.09 -3.48
CA LEU A 36 -21.03 -10.18 -2.50
C LEU A 36 -19.68 -9.77 -3.10
N VAL A 37 -19.35 -10.26 -4.30
CA VAL A 37 -18.13 -9.85 -5.01
C VAL A 37 -18.09 -8.33 -5.19
N ARG A 38 -19.19 -7.72 -5.62
CA ARG A 38 -19.27 -6.25 -5.76
C ARG A 38 -19.08 -5.53 -4.43
N GLN A 39 -19.72 -6.00 -3.37
CA GLN A 39 -19.64 -5.38 -2.04
C GLN A 39 -18.23 -5.47 -1.44
N MET A 40 -17.56 -6.63 -1.57
CA MET A 40 -16.18 -6.81 -1.13
C MET A 40 -15.24 -5.77 -1.75
N PHE A 41 -15.29 -5.62 -3.07
CA PHE A 41 -14.42 -4.67 -3.76
C PHE A 41 -14.83 -3.22 -3.58
N LYS A 42 -16.12 -2.93 -3.38
CA LYS A 42 -16.60 -1.58 -3.05
C LYS A 42 -15.96 -1.05 -1.77
N ASN A 43 -15.97 -1.85 -0.69
CA ASN A 43 -15.39 -1.44 0.59
C ASN A 43 -13.89 -1.18 0.50
N VAL A 44 -13.15 -2.04 -0.23
CA VAL A 44 -11.71 -1.86 -0.46
C VAL A 44 -11.44 -0.59 -1.28
N ASN A 45 -12.22 -0.35 -2.32
CA ASN A 45 -12.06 0.82 -3.19
C ASN A 45 -12.36 2.13 -2.43
N ASP A 46 -13.46 2.17 -1.68
CA ASP A 46 -13.83 3.34 -0.87
C ASP A 46 -12.77 3.64 0.19
N MET A 47 -12.25 2.59 0.86
CA MET A 47 -11.13 2.73 1.79
C MET A 47 -9.88 3.27 1.10
N TYR A 48 -9.50 2.72 -0.05
CA TYR A 48 -8.33 3.16 -0.80
C TYR A 48 -8.42 4.63 -1.21
N ILE A 49 -9.56 5.05 -1.80
CA ILE A 49 -9.81 6.43 -2.22
C ILE A 49 -9.73 7.39 -1.02
N LYS A 50 -10.29 7.00 0.12
CA LYS A 50 -10.24 7.84 1.33
C LYS A 50 -8.80 8.02 1.81
N ARG A 51 -8.05 6.92 1.94
CA ARG A 51 -6.67 6.95 2.46
C ARG A 51 -5.70 7.64 1.49
N SER A 52 -5.89 7.48 0.18
CA SER A 52 -5.05 8.16 -0.82
C SER A 52 -5.22 9.68 -0.74
N LYS A 53 -6.46 10.18 -0.59
CA LYS A 53 -6.75 11.60 -0.35
C LYS A 53 -6.15 12.13 0.95
N GLU A 54 -6.16 11.34 2.02
CA GLU A 54 -5.52 11.73 3.29
C GLU A 54 -4.01 11.95 3.11
N ILE A 55 -3.33 11.05 2.37
CA ILE A 55 -1.89 11.17 2.06
C ILE A 55 -1.62 12.38 1.16
N GLU A 56 -2.40 12.56 0.10
CA GLU A 56 -2.30 13.71 -0.81
C GLU A 56 -2.41 15.03 -0.05
N ASN A 57 -3.47 15.17 0.75
CA ASN A 57 -3.69 16.37 1.57
C ASN A 57 -2.56 16.61 2.56
N TYR A 58 -2.02 15.56 3.17
CA TYR A 58 -0.87 15.67 4.06
C TYR A 58 0.35 16.23 3.32
N ILE A 59 0.69 15.68 2.16
CA ILE A 59 1.82 16.15 1.35
C ILE A 59 1.60 17.62 0.96
N ILE A 60 0.45 17.99 0.40
CA ILE A 60 0.17 19.38 0.01
C ILE A 60 0.32 20.35 1.19
N ARG A 61 -0.19 20.00 2.37
CA ARG A 61 -0.09 20.83 3.59
C ARG A 61 1.34 21.03 4.09
N LYS A 62 2.30 20.20 3.67
CA LYS A 62 3.72 20.34 4.05
C LYS A 62 4.51 21.23 3.09
N MET A 63 3.89 21.77 2.04
CA MET A 63 4.54 22.74 1.16
C MET A 63 4.93 23.99 1.96
N PRO A 64 6.22 24.35 2.03
CA PRO A 64 6.66 25.52 2.77
C PRO A 64 6.20 26.80 2.07
N THR A 65 5.93 27.84 2.86
CA THR A 65 5.51 29.14 2.34
C THR A 65 6.73 30.01 2.02
N VAL A 66 6.74 30.62 0.83
CA VAL A 66 7.81 31.55 0.45
C VAL A 66 7.74 32.79 1.36
N PRO A 67 8.83 33.18 2.04
CA PRO A 67 8.82 34.37 2.89
C PRO A 67 8.65 35.64 2.02
N ALA A 68 7.72 36.51 2.39
CA ALA A 68 7.52 37.78 1.71
C ALA A 68 8.54 38.82 2.20
N ARG A 69 9.23 39.51 1.28
CA ARG A 69 10.26 40.51 1.66
C ARG A 69 9.70 41.60 2.59
N GLY A 70 8.45 42.03 2.38
CA GLY A 70 7.78 43.06 3.18
C GLY A 70 7.56 42.69 4.65
N SER A 71 7.69 41.42 5.03
CA SER A 71 7.52 40.96 6.42
C SER A 71 8.76 41.16 7.30
N TYR A 72 9.86 41.67 6.76
CA TYR A 72 11.16 41.77 7.46
C TYR A 72 11.71 43.18 7.42
N LYS A 73 12.29 43.63 8.54
CA LYS A 73 12.80 45.01 8.68
C LYS A 73 14.13 45.20 7.95
N THR A 74 14.94 44.15 7.89
CA THR A 74 16.26 44.21 7.24
C THR A 74 16.42 43.17 6.13
N ASN A 75 17.40 43.40 5.25
CA ASN A 75 17.77 42.42 4.22
C ASN A 75 18.41 41.16 4.84
N GLU A 76 19.09 41.30 5.97
CA GLU A 76 19.74 40.17 6.66
C GLU A 76 18.70 39.22 7.26
N GLU A 77 17.66 39.75 7.92
CA GLU A 77 16.53 38.96 8.44
C GLU A 77 15.82 38.20 7.33
N TYR A 78 15.53 38.89 6.22
CA TYR A 78 14.94 38.25 5.04
C TYR A 78 15.84 37.16 4.44
N GLY A 79 17.15 37.42 4.34
CA GLY A 79 18.12 36.46 3.82
C GLY A 79 18.18 35.17 4.64
N LYS A 80 18.10 35.27 5.97
CA LYS A 80 18.03 34.10 6.88
C LYS A 80 16.74 33.30 6.65
N ALA A 81 15.58 33.97 6.67
CA ALA A 81 14.29 33.31 6.44
C ALA A 81 14.19 32.65 5.06
N PHE A 82 14.74 33.28 4.01
CA PHE A 82 14.76 32.70 2.66
C PHE A 82 15.69 31.49 2.57
N THR A 83 16.79 31.48 3.32
CA THR A 83 17.70 30.33 3.42
C THR A 83 17.03 29.15 4.12
N GLU A 84 16.30 29.40 5.22
CA GLU A 84 15.50 28.37 5.90
C GLU A 84 14.40 27.81 5.00
N TYR A 85 13.64 28.67 4.31
CA TYR A 85 12.65 28.26 3.32
C TYR A 85 13.25 27.31 2.27
N LYS A 86 14.44 27.61 1.74
CA LYS A 86 15.10 26.72 0.77
C LYS A 86 15.38 25.35 1.36
N LYS A 87 15.87 25.27 2.60
CA LYS A 87 16.15 24.00 3.29
C LYS A 87 14.87 23.19 3.50
N ASP A 88 13.79 23.85 3.88
CA ASP A 88 12.48 23.21 4.05
C ASP A 88 11.92 22.75 2.71
N PHE A 89 12.10 23.53 1.64
CA PHE A 89 11.69 23.18 0.29
C PHE A 89 12.46 21.97 -0.26
N GLU A 90 13.76 21.87 0.01
CA GLU A 90 14.53 20.65 -0.31
C GLU A 90 13.99 19.42 0.42
N SER A 91 13.65 19.56 1.70
CA SER A 91 13.05 18.48 2.50
C SER A 91 11.67 18.10 1.97
N TYR A 92 10.87 19.09 1.55
CA TYR A 92 9.59 18.87 0.90
C TYR A 92 9.72 18.09 -0.42
N LYS A 93 10.71 18.41 -1.27
CA LYS A 93 10.98 17.64 -2.50
C LYS A 93 11.33 16.18 -2.21
N LYS A 94 12.05 15.90 -1.12
CA LYS A 94 12.30 14.53 -0.67
C LYS A 94 11.01 13.83 -0.26
N LEU A 95 10.14 14.49 0.50
CA LEU A 95 8.81 13.96 0.86
C LEU A 95 7.97 13.64 -0.39
N VAL A 96 7.93 14.52 -1.38
CA VAL A 96 7.21 14.28 -2.65
C VAL A 96 7.81 13.09 -3.41
N SER A 97 9.15 12.99 -3.45
CA SER A 97 9.84 11.86 -4.07
C SER A 97 9.49 10.53 -3.39
N TRP A 98 9.48 10.51 -2.06
CA TRP A 98 9.06 9.33 -1.28
C TRP A 98 7.60 8.98 -1.50
N GLY A 99 6.70 9.98 -1.50
CA GLY A 99 5.29 9.79 -1.80
C GLY A 99 5.07 9.16 -3.18
N THR A 100 5.80 9.65 -4.19
CA THR A 100 5.75 9.11 -5.55
C THR A 100 6.25 7.66 -5.62
N ALA A 101 7.39 7.37 -4.98
CA ALA A 101 7.92 6.01 -4.91
C ALA A 101 6.95 5.04 -4.22
N PHE A 102 6.30 5.49 -3.13
CA PHE A 102 5.31 4.71 -2.40
C PHE A 102 4.06 4.41 -3.25
N VAL A 103 3.51 5.40 -3.97
CA VAL A 103 2.36 5.20 -4.87
C VAL A 103 2.70 4.20 -5.98
N ASN A 104 3.87 4.33 -6.60
CA ASN A 104 4.34 3.38 -7.62
C ASN A 104 4.53 1.96 -7.06
N TRP A 105 5.01 1.85 -5.82
CA TRP A 105 5.11 0.56 -5.14
C TRP A 105 3.74 -0.06 -4.87
N LEU A 106 2.76 0.74 -4.41
CA LEU A 106 1.38 0.28 -4.20
C LEU A 106 0.76 -0.25 -5.50
N ALA A 107 0.95 0.44 -6.62
CA ALA A 107 0.47 -0.03 -7.93
C ALA A 107 1.04 -1.42 -8.27
N LYS A 108 2.35 -1.62 -8.12
CA LYS A 108 3.01 -2.93 -8.35
C LYS A 108 2.52 -4.01 -7.41
N LEU A 109 2.19 -3.65 -6.16
CA LEU A 109 1.62 -4.58 -5.17
C LEU A 109 0.25 -5.06 -5.64
N PHE A 110 -0.63 -4.15 -6.05
CA PHE A 110 -1.94 -4.51 -6.61
C PHE A 110 -1.83 -5.38 -7.86
N ASP A 111 -0.92 -5.06 -8.79
CA ASP A 111 -0.68 -5.91 -9.96
C ASP A 111 -0.24 -7.33 -9.57
N THR A 112 0.61 -7.45 -8.54
CA THR A 112 1.08 -8.74 -8.04
C THR A 112 -0.07 -9.54 -7.42
N ILE A 113 -0.94 -8.90 -6.63
CA ILE A 113 -2.14 -9.52 -6.05
C ILE A 113 -3.10 -9.97 -7.16
N ILE A 114 -3.39 -9.11 -8.13
CA ILE A 114 -4.31 -9.41 -9.25
C ILE A 114 -3.81 -10.62 -10.05
N ASN A 115 -2.51 -10.65 -10.35
CA ASN A 115 -1.93 -11.78 -11.07
C ASN A 115 -1.99 -13.07 -10.26
N PHE A 116 -1.72 -13.01 -8.95
CA PHE A 116 -1.87 -14.18 -8.08
C PHE A 116 -3.31 -14.71 -8.07
N ILE A 117 -4.33 -13.84 -8.02
CA ILE A 117 -5.74 -14.27 -8.06
C ILE A 117 -6.07 -14.94 -9.41
N LYS A 118 -5.61 -14.37 -10.53
CA LYS A 118 -5.80 -14.96 -11.87
C LYS A 118 -5.14 -16.34 -11.98
N ASP A 119 -3.93 -16.46 -11.47
CA ASP A 119 -3.18 -17.71 -11.47
C ASP A 119 -3.86 -18.74 -10.56
N SER A 120 -4.32 -18.32 -9.37
CA SER A 120 -5.06 -19.15 -8.42
C SER A 120 -6.33 -19.73 -9.04
N TRP A 121 -7.07 -18.92 -9.79
CA TRP A 121 -8.24 -19.40 -10.54
C TRP A 121 -7.88 -20.46 -11.59
N THR A 122 -6.76 -20.26 -12.29
CA THR A 122 -6.25 -21.22 -13.28
C THR A 122 -5.87 -22.54 -12.61
N TRP A 123 -5.19 -22.48 -11.47
CA TRP A 123 -4.78 -23.68 -10.72
C TRP A 123 -5.96 -24.43 -10.13
N LEU A 124 -6.96 -23.71 -9.62
CA LEU A 124 -8.20 -24.29 -9.14
C LEU A 124 -8.94 -25.04 -10.25
N LYS A 125 -9.06 -24.44 -11.45
CA LYS A 125 -9.63 -25.10 -12.63
C LYS A 125 -8.85 -26.36 -13.05
N ALA A 126 -7.53 -26.30 -12.95
CA ALA A 126 -6.65 -27.40 -13.29
C ALA A 126 -6.51 -28.47 -12.20
N LYS A 127 -7.22 -28.35 -11.06
CA LYS A 127 -7.14 -29.25 -9.90
C LYS A 127 -5.70 -29.51 -9.42
N ILE A 128 -4.84 -28.48 -9.47
CA ILE A 128 -3.44 -28.62 -9.08
C ILE A 128 -3.36 -28.91 -7.58
N HIS A 129 -2.71 -30.01 -7.18
CA HIS A 129 -2.60 -30.42 -5.77
C HIS A 129 -1.66 -29.55 -4.93
N ASP A 130 -0.80 -28.74 -5.54
CA ASP A 130 0.22 -27.96 -4.82
C ASP A 130 -0.16 -26.47 -4.64
N ILE A 131 -1.39 -26.21 -4.18
CA ILE A 131 -1.86 -24.84 -3.93
C ILE A 131 -1.09 -24.20 -2.75
N SER A 132 -0.69 -25.00 -1.75
CA SER A 132 0.04 -24.54 -0.58
C SER A 132 1.41 -23.94 -0.94
N ALA A 133 2.24 -24.61 -1.74
CA ALA A 133 3.55 -24.07 -2.13
C ALA A 133 3.42 -22.78 -2.95
N ARG A 134 2.34 -22.64 -3.71
CA ARG A 134 2.07 -21.43 -4.51
C ARG A 134 1.65 -20.25 -3.65
N ILE A 135 0.84 -20.48 -2.61
CA ILE A 135 0.53 -19.46 -1.60
C ILE A 135 1.82 -19.00 -0.90
N GLN A 136 2.68 -19.92 -0.49
CA GLN A 136 3.98 -19.58 0.12
C GLN A 136 4.87 -18.74 -0.82
N CYS A 137 4.92 -19.10 -2.11
CA CYS A 137 5.66 -18.33 -3.12
C CYS A 137 5.13 -16.89 -3.24
N PHE A 138 3.80 -16.72 -3.25
CA PHE A 138 3.18 -15.40 -3.26
C PHE A 138 3.52 -14.58 -2.02
N VAL A 139 3.36 -15.16 -0.81
CA VAL A 139 3.71 -14.50 0.46
C VAL A 139 5.17 -14.05 0.47
N LYS A 140 6.10 -14.91 0.01
CA LYS A 140 7.52 -14.57 -0.12
C LYS A 140 7.74 -13.37 -1.05
N LYS A 141 7.07 -13.34 -2.21
CA LYS A 141 7.15 -12.22 -3.15
C LYS A 141 6.66 -10.91 -2.54
N ILE A 142 5.58 -10.94 -1.77
CA ILE A 142 5.11 -9.76 -1.02
C ILE A 142 6.16 -9.33 0.02
N GLY A 143 6.72 -10.28 0.78
CA GLY A 143 7.78 -10.02 1.74
C GLY A 143 9.02 -9.36 1.11
N GLU A 144 9.44 -9.80 -0.08
CA GLU A 144 10.53 -9.18 -0.83
C GLU A 144 10.20 -7.76 -1.31
N MET A 145 8.96 -7.52 -1.75
CA MET A 145 8.51 -6.18 -2.13
C MET A 145 8.49 -5.21 -0.95
N LEU A 146 8.11 -5.69 0.25
CA LEU A 146 8.15 -4.90 1.49
C LEU A 146 9.59 -4.58 1.91
N LYS A 147 10.51 -5.56 1.82
CA LYS A 147 11.94 -5.33 2.08
C LYS A 147 12.52 -4.25 1.18
N LYS A 148 12.19 -4.29 -0.12
CA LYS A 148 12.64 -3.28 -1.10
C LYS A 148 12.09 -1.88 -0.77
N LEU A 149 10.81 -1.80 -0.39
CA LEU A 149 10.22 -0.52 0.04
C LEU A 149 10.97 0.05 1.25
N TYR A 150 11.23 -0.79 2.27
CA TYR A 150 11.96 -0.37 3.47
C TYR A 150 13.35 0.19 3.13
N SER A 151 14.12 -0.47 2.26
CA SER A 151 15.43 0.05 1.84
C SER A 151 15.36 1.39 1.12
N VAL A 152 14.29 1.64 0.35
CA VAL A 152 14.12 2.91 -0.38
C VAL A 152 13.73 4.05 0.56
N ILE A 153 12.95 3.78 1.61
CA ILE A 153 12.47 4.81 2.52
C ILE A 153 13.47 5.12 3.65
N PHE A 154 14.18 4.11 4.17
CA PHE A 154 14.90 4.25 5.45
C PHE A 154 16.43 4.05 5.38
N ILE A 155 16.99 3.63 4.24
CA ILE A 155 18.43 3.34 4.10
C ILE A 155 19.14 4.34 3.15
N MET A 156 18.40 5.30 2.57
CA MET A 156 18.96 6.47 1.85
C MET A 156 19.24 7.63 2.79
#